data_AF-K6WWW0-F1
#
_entry.id   AF-K6WWW0-F1
#
_cell.length_a   1.000
_cell.length_b   1.000
_cell.length_c   1.000
_cell.angle_alpha   90.00
_cell.angle_beta   90.00
_cell.angle_gamma   90.00
#
_symmetry.space_group_name_H-M   'P 1'
#
loop_
_entity.id
_entity.type
_entity.pdbx_description
1 polymer ?
#
loop_
_entity_poly.entity_id
_entity_poly.type
_entity_poly.pdbx_seq_one_letter_code
_entity_poly.pdbx_strand_id
1 'polypeptide(L)' 'MAVPKRRTSRSNTRHRRANWRADPVALVPVRAAGGTVQVPRRQARAVQRGLVDPVGHDRAGV' A
#
# COMPACT_ATOMS: atom_id res chain seq x y z
N MET A 1 17.50 30.62 10.28
CA MET A 1 17.13 29.18 10.25
C MET A 1 16.41 28.83 11.53
N ALA A 2 15.21 28.24 11.46
CA ALA A 2 14.49 27.80 12.65
C ALA A 2 15.06 26.47 13.15
N VAL A 3 15.39 26.41 14.45
CA VAL A 3 15.92 25.20 15.12
C VAL A 3 15.07 24.90 16.35
N PRO A 4 14.72 23.63 16.62
CA PRO A 4 13.95 23.28 17.81
C PRO A 4 14.70 23.64 19.10
N LYS A 5 14.09 24.49 19.93
CA LYS A 5 14.67 24.98 21.19
C LYS A 5 14.56 23.98 22.35
N ARG A 6 13.66 23.01 22.24
CA ARG A 6 13.32 22.03 23.28
C ARG A 6 13.16 20.65 22.68
N ARG A 7 13.44 19.63 23.49
CA ARG A 7 13.10 18.24 23.17
C ARG A 7 11.57 18.08 23.22
N THR A 8 11.00 17.55 22.15
CA THR A 8 9.57 17.20 22.11
C THR A 8 9.26 16.10 23.12
N SER A 9 8.15 16.23 23.86
CA SER A 9 7.74 15.23 24.85
C SER A 9 7.52 13.84 24.22
N ARG A 10 7.66 12.79 25.04
CA ARG A 10 7.43 11.40 24.59
C ARG A 10 6.01 11.23 24.04
N SER A 11 5.01 11.79 24.72
CA SER A 11 3.60 11.71 24.33
C SER A 11 3.35 12.36 22.96
N ASN A 12 3.87 13.57 22.73
CA ASN A 12 3.70 14.27 21.44
C ASN A 12 4.44 13.54 20.30
N THR A 13 5.63 13.01 20.59
CA THR A 13 6.40 12.24 19.60
C THR A 13 5.66 10.95 19.20
N ARG A 14 5.12 10.22 20.18
CA ARG A 14 4.35 8.99 19.94
C ARG A 14 3.06 9.29 19.19
N HIS A 15 2.32 10.31 19.60
CA HIS A 15 1.08 10.72 18.95
C HIS A 15 1.31 11.04 17.47
N ARG A 16 2.31 11.87 17.14
CA ARG A 16 2.65 12.20 15.75
C ARG A 16 3.05 10.96 14.94
N ARG A 17 3.87 10.07 15.51
CA ARG A 17 4.33 8.85 14.83
C ARG A 17 3.20 7.85 14.59
N ALA A 18 2.24 7.74 15.50
CA ALA A 18 1.10 6.83 15.36
C ALA A 18 0.22 7.16 14.14
N ASN A 19 0.20 8.43 13.72
CA ASN A 19 -0.51 8.87 12.51
C ASN A 19 0.25 8.55 11.22
N TRP A 20 1.53 8.19 11.29
CA TRP A 20 2.27 7.72 10.12
C TRP A 20 1.96 6.25 9.88
N ARG A 21 0.83 6.03 9.22
CA ARG A 21 0.29 4.72 8.84
C ARG A 21 -0.27 4.81 7.42
N ALA A 22 -0.36 3.67 6.75
CA ALA A 22 -0.99 3.56 5.43
C ALA A 22 -2.34 2.86 5.57
N ASP A 23 -3.37 3.40 4.92
CA ASP A 23 -4.67 2.76 4.87
C ASP A 23 -4.68 1.66 3.80
N PRO A 24 -5.17 0.45 4.13
CA PRO A 24 -5.23 -0.64 3.17
C PRO A 24 -6.23 -0.31 2.05
N VAL A 25 -5.87 -0.63 0.82
CA VAL A 25 -6.74 -0.42 -0.34
C VAL A 25 -7.78 -1.54 -0.41
N ALA A 26 -9.04 -1.19 -0.62
CA ALA A 26 -10.09 -2.17 -0.86
C ALA A 26 -9.82 -2.97 -2.15
N LEU A 27 -9.87 -4.30 -2.04
CA LEU A 27 -9.64 -5.22 -3.14
C LEU A 27 -10.97 -5.72 -3.71
N VAL A 28 -10.97 -6.00 -5.01
CA VAL A 28 -12.10 -6.59 -5.72
C VAL A 28 -11.67 -7.87 -6.42
N PRO A 29 -12.55 -8.90 -6.47
CA PRO A 29 -12.25 -10.14 -7.18
C PRO A 29 -12.29 -9.90 -8.69
N VAL A 30 -11.26 -10.38 -9.39
CA VAL A 30 -11.13 -10.32 -10.85
C VAL A 30 -10.72 -11.69 -11.38
N ARG A 31 -11.36 -12.17 -12.46
CA ARG A 31 -10.94 -13.37 -13.17
C ARG A 31 -9.77 -13.04 -14.11
N ALA A 32 -8.61 -13.64 -13.88
CA ALA A 32 -7.39 -13.49 -14.68
C ALA A 32 -6.41 -14.64 -14.42
N ALA A 33 -5.49 -14.91 -15.35
CA ALA A 33 -4.42 -15.92 -15.19
C ALA A 33 -4.91 -17.32 -14.75
N GLY A 34 -6.08 -17.75 -15.25
CA GLY A 34 -6.66 -19.06 -14.90
C GLY A 34 -7.34 -19.14 -13.53
N GLY A 35 -7.45 -18.03 -12.79
CA GLY A 35 -8.05 -17.99 -11.46
C GLY A 35 -8.79 -16.69 -11.12
N THR A 36 -9.27 -16.59 -9.88
CA THR A 36 -9.74 -15.30 -9.31
C THR A 36 -8.62 -14.70 -8.47
N VAL A 37 -8.27 -13.46 -8.75
CA VAL A 37 -7.27 -12.68 -8.01
C VAL A 37 -7.92 -11.46 -7.35
N GLN A 38 -7.39 -11.04 -6.21
CA GLN A 38 -7.84 -9.85 -5.50
C GLN A 38 -6.94 -8.68 -5.87
N VAL A 39 -7.52 -7.64 -6.47
CA VAL A 39 -6.75 -6.49 -6.98
C VAL A 39 -7.42 -5.17 -6.61
N PRO A 40 -6.67 -4.07 -6.46
CA PRO A 40 -7.25 -2.74 -6.39
C PRO A 40 -8.19 -2.49 -7.57
N ARG A 41 -9.38 -1.95 -7.30
CA ARG A 41 -10.41 -1.69 -8.33
C ARG A 41 -9.88 -0.94 -9.56
N ARG A 42 -8.95 0.00 -9.36
CA ARG A 42 -8.32 0.78 -10.46
C ARG A 42 -7.48 -0.07 -11.42
N GLN A 43 -6.94 -1.20 -10.95
CA GLN A 43 -6.10 -2.11 -11.74
C GLN A 43 -6.90 -3.22 -12.42
N ALA A 44 -8.16 -3.43 -12.04
CA ALA A 44 -8.98 -4.56 -12.50
C ALA A 44 -8.98 -4.73 -14.03
N ARG A 45 -9.19 -3.65 -14.80
CA ARG A 45 -9.19 -3.71 -16.27
C ARG A 45 -7.83 -4.06 -16.86
N ALA A 46 -6.75 -3.55 -16.28
CA ALA A 46 -5.41 -3.82 -16.76
C ALA A 46 -5.04 -5.29 -16.52
N VAL A 47 -5.41 -5.83 -15.37
CA VAL A 47 -5.22 -7.24 -15.00
C VAL A 47 -6.03 -8.17 -15.88
N GLN A 48 -7.31 -7.86 -16.14
CA GLN A 48 -8.15 -8.64 -17.08
C GLN A 48 -7.56 -8.71 -18.50
N ARG A 49 -6.89 -7.64 -18.93
CA ARG A 49 -6.27 -7.54 -20.25
C ARG A 49 -4.84 -8.08 -20.30
N GLY A 50 -4.31 -8.58 -19.18
CA GLY A 50 -2.93 -9.06 -19.08
C GLY A 50 -1.86 -7.96 -19.19
N LEU A 51 -2.22 -6.69 -19.03
CA LEU A 51 -1.29 -5.56 -19.07
C LEU A 51 -0.54 -5.34 -17.75
N VAL A 52 -1.09 -5.89 -16.66
CA VAL A 52 -0.52 -5.85 -15.31
C VAL A 52 -0.62 -7.25 -14.74
N ASP A 53 0.50 -7.77 -14.24
CA ASP A 53 0.52 -9.04 -13.50
C ASP A 53 0.01 -8.79 -12.06
N PRO A 54 -1.13 -9.39 -11.68
CA PRO A 54 -1.72 -9.23 -10.34
C PRO A 54 -0.98 -10.00 -9.25
N VAL A 55 -0.11 -10.96 -9.61
CA VAL A 55 0.66 -11.77 -8.65
C VAL A 55 1.93 -11.02 -8.20
N GLY A 56 2.37 -10.04 -8.98
CA GLY A 56 3.42 -9.12 -8.62
C GLY A 56 4.84 -9.67 -8.79
N HIS A 57 5.67 -8.80 -9.37
CA HIS A 57 7.14 -8.67 -9.36
C HIS A 57 7.83 -8.88 -7.99
N ASP A 58 7.06 -8.99 -6.90
CA ASP A 58 7.51 -9.20 -5.52
C ASP A 58 7.86 -10.67 -5.22
N ARG A 59 7.73 -11.57 -6.23
CA ARG A 59 8.21 -12.96 -6.17
C ARG A 59 9.63 -13.15 -6.73
N ALA A 60 10.30 -12.09 -7.17
CA ALA A 60 11.75 -12.13 -7.36
C ALA A 60 12.40 -11.97 -5.98
N GLY A 61 12.59 -13.11 -5.29
CA GLY A 61 12.94 -13.14 -3.87
C GLY A 61 14.20 -12.34 -3.48
N VAL A 62 14.04 -11.50 -2.45
CA VAL A 62 14.90 -11.38 -1.25
C VAL A 62 13.99 -10.96 -0.10
#